data_AF-U1FQL5-F1
#
_entry.id   AF-U1FQL5-F1
#
_cell.length_a   1.000
_cell.length_b   1.000
_cell.length_c   1.000
_cell.angle_alpha   90.00
_cell.angle_beta   90.00
_cell.angle_gamma   90.00
#
_symmetry.space_group_name_H-M   'P 1'
#
loop_
_entity.id
_entity.type
_entity.pdbx_description
1 polymer ?
#
loop_
_entity_poly.entity_id
_entity_poly.type
_entity_poly.pdbx_seq_one_letter_code
_entity_poly.pdbx_strand_id
1 'polypeptide(L)'
;MYGFFGTEDKKMNTRNALCIAALAFILSTLSCVPPSDSSVSHITITVRGGEHVRIIKNSFTVPAGLTWAGILAYADGCVNYDDSWEFSLWRIGNETGPELNGYYQDISVDEDTTVYVQAQEAAQEIEDGISLILHSDVLADPDKPRGIKIKVITADKSPIKVEGFKWKKQLTAEEAAAEELYLYPERTKVTLRAKNITEFYVGRWNIEWQCGDYYPNHITGINVRGCPSLKKLDCSCNLLTSLDVQGLKDLEELHCQENNLTSLDVQGLSKLRVLGCTRNRIRALDVQGLRSLKQLDCNGNRIKALNVRGLPLELLYCASNGIDSLDVQGLPLKKFYCPGNDLTVLDAQGLRSLDYLACDGNELTQLNVQGCTSLQQLICRDNRLTSLNVQGLRALKYMDCKRNPLTSLNVRDLGVLKTLDCSESRLAFLNVENCAALEELHCEDNRLASLDASGLSSLKKLHCYSNFLNADAFIKIFTALPERTAADNGECELFTERPGVTEGNCRNFTSPQALKDAFVAAKDKKHWKMYKYNKNGNQDSAG
;
A
#
# COMPACT_ATOMS: atom_id res chain seq x y z
N MET A 1 18.41 69.63 -12.06
CA MET A 1 17.85 69.27 -10.74
C MET A 1 17.13 67.94 -10.88
N TYR A 2 17.70 66.92 -10.23
CA TYR A 2 17.11 65.70 -9.62
C TYR A 2 15.89 65.04 -10.30
N GLY A 3 15.85 63.75 -10.67
CA GLY A 3 16.74 62.60 -10.44
C GLY A 3 15.99 61.42 -9.78
N PHE A 4 15.97 60.26 -10.45
CA PHE A 4 15.95 58.86 -9.91
C PHE A 4 14.74 58.37 -9.06
N PHE A 5 14.19 57.14 -9.07
CA PHE A 5 14.35 55.78 -9.65
C PHE A 5 12.89 55.25 -9.86
N GLY A 6 12.51 54.46 -10.87
CA GLY A 6 12.89 53.06 -11.06
C GLY A 6 12.16 52.12 -10.09
N THR A 7 10.89 51.75 -10.35
CA THR A 7 10.28 50.56 -9.73
C THR A 7 9.79 49.63 -10.84
N GLU A 8 10.56 48.57 -11.07
CA GLU A 8 10.13 47.40 -11.82
C GLU A 8 8.87 46.82 -11.17
N ASP A 9 7.76 46.79 -11.91
CA ASP A 9 6.65 45.88 -11.64
C ASP A 9 7.16 44.44 -11.83
N LYS A 10 7.75 43.86 -10.79
CA LYS A 10 8.15 42.45 -10.78
C LYS A 10 6.92 41.58 -10.51
N LYS A 11 6.39 41.00 -11.60
CA LYS A 11 5.34 39.98 -11.61
C LYS A 11 5.63 38.87 -10.59
N MET A 12 4.57 38.46 -9.86
CA MET A 12 4.52 37.24 -9.06
C MET A 12 5.03 36.03 -9.87
N ASN A 13 5.87 35.19 -9.26
CA ASN A 13 6.29 33.91 -9.84
C ASN A 13 5.10 32.93 -9.89
N THR A 14 4.96 32.18 -10.98
CA THR A 14 3.86 31.23 -11.29
C THR A 14 3.62 30.17 -10.22
N ARG A 15 4.61 29.91 -9.34
CA ARG A 15 4.50 29.00 -8.19
C ARG A 15 3.50 29.49 -7.13
N ASN A 16 3.34 30.80 -6.96
CA ASN A 16 2.49 31.40 -5.91
C ASN A 16 1.05 31.64 -6.38
N ALA A 17 0.80 31.78 -7.68
CA ALA A 17 -0.55 32.02 -8.22
C ALA A 17 -1.44 30.76 -8.15
N LEU A 18 -0.86 29.57 -8.35
CA LEU A 18 -1.59 28.28 -8.29
C LEU A 18 -1.87 27.83 -6.84
N CYS A 19 -0.96 28.05 -5.90
CA CYS A 19 -1.19 27.75 -4.48
C CYS A 19 -2.26 28.64 -3.86
N ILE A 20 -2.27 29.95 -4.18
CA ILE A 20 -3.29 30.88 -3.69
C ILE A 20 -4.66 30.57 -4.32
N ALA A 21 -4.71 30.17 -5.60
CA ALA A 21 -5.97 29.79 -6.27
C ALA A 21 -6.53 28.45 -5.75
N ALA A 22 -5.68 27.46 -5.50
CA ALA A 22 -6.09 26.17 -4.94
C ALA A 22 -6.55 26.29 -3.47
N LEU A 23 -5.94 27.19 -2.67
CA LEU A 23 -6.35 27.46 -1.29
C LEU A 23 -7.58 28.38 -1.19
N ALA A 24 -7.76 29.34 -2.11
CA ALA A 24 -9.01 30.09 -2.22
C ALA A 24 -10.19 29.14 -2.52
N PHE A 25 -9.95 28.07 -3.29
CA PHE A 25 -10.93 27.02 -3.53
C PHE A 25 -11.22 26.20 -2.25
N ILE A 26 -10.22 25.84 -1.46
CA ILE A 26 -10.39 25.13 -0.18
C ILE A 26 -11.11 25.98 0.89
N LEU A 27 -10.84 27.30 0.94
CA LEU A 27 -11.61 28.23 1.77
C LEU A 27 -13.06 28.37 1.28
N SER A 28 -13.28 28.32 -0.05
CA SER A 28 -14.63 28.34 -0.63
C SER A 28 -15.40 27.03 -0.43
N THR A 29 -14.73 25.89 -0.20
CA THR A 29 -15.38 24.60 0.13
C THR A 29 -15.56 24.39 1.63
N LEU A 30 -14.82 25.11 2.48
CA LEU A 30 -15.15 25.32 3.90
C LEU A 30 -16.37 26.24 4.10
N SER A 31 -16.91 26.82 3.01
CA SER A 31 -18.15 27.61 3.01
C SER A 31 -19.43 26.77 3.12
N CYS A 32 -19.35 25.49 3.52
CA CYS A 32 -20.51 24.78 4.09
C CYS A 32 -20.84 25.22 5.53
N VAL A 33 -20.19 26.27 6.04
CA VAL A 33 -20.67 27.03 7.19
C VAL A 33 -21.36 28.30 6.67
N PRO A 34 -22.62 28.57 7.06
CA PRO A 34 -23.36 29.73 6.57
C PRO A 34 -22.61 31.04 6.89
N PRO A 35 -22.77 32.10 6.09
CA PRO A 35 -22.08 33.36 6.30
C PRO A 35 -22.74 34.15 7.44
N SER A 36 -22.55 33.74 8.70
CA SER A 36 -22.88 34.55 9.88
C SER A 36 -22.43 33.99 11.24
N ASP A 37 -21.42 33.11 11.33
CA ASP A 37 -20.97 32.63 12.66
C ASP A 37 -19.75 33.43 13.18
N SER A 38 -20.05 34.42 14.02
CA SER A 38 -19.07 35.27 14.70
C SER A 38 -18.34 34.58 15.87
N SER A 39 -18.39 33.23 15.96
CA SER A 39 -17.83 32.45 17.05
C SER A 39 -16.47 31.79 16.75
N VAL A 40 -16.01 31.79 15.49
CA VAL A 40 -14.69 31.23 15.16
C VAL A 40 -13.62 32.23 15.60
N SER A 41 -12.94 31.94 16.72
CA SER A 41 -11.77 32.70 17.13
C SER A 41 -10.72 32.64 16.03
N HIS A 42 -10.23 33.80 15.61
CA HIS A 42 -9.18 33.91 14.61
C HIS A 42 -7.86 34.21 15.31
N ILE A 43 -6.78 33.64 14.80
CA ILE A 43 -5.43 33.87 15.27
C ILE A 43 -4.60 34.56 14.18
N THR A 44 -3.66 35.36 14.63
CA THR A 44 -2.70 36.06 13.79
C THR A 44 -1.43 35.23 13.68
N ILE A 45 -1.08 34.87 12.45
CA ILE A 45 0.22 34.28 12.13
C ILE A 45 1.13 35.39 11.63
N THR A 46 2.23 35.62 12.33
CA THR A 46 3.29 36.52 11.90
C THR A 46 4.35 35.73 11.14
N VAL A 47 4.71 36.18 9.93
CA VAL A 47 5.76 35.58 9.11
C VAL A 47 7.02 36.42 9.22
N ARG A 48 8.10 35.78 9.65
CA ARG A 48 9.46 36.32 9.73
C ARG A 48 10.39 35.49 8.85
N GLY A 49 11.50 36.08 8.45
CA GLY A 49 12.49 35.42 7.62
C GLY A 49 13.89 35.82 8.03
N GLY A 50 14.83 34.92 7.82
CA GLY A 50 16.26 35.18 7.99
C GLY A 50 16.89 35.92 6.83
N GLU A 51 18.22 35.97 6.86
CA GLU A 51 19.02 36.50 5.75
C GLU A 51 18.60 35.81 4.44
N HIS A 52 18.46 36.60 3.36
CA HIS A 52 18.03 36.17 2.03
C HIS A 52 16.56 35.71 1.87
N VAL A 53 15.71 35.92 2.88
CA VAL A 53 14.26 35.81 2.75
C VAL A 53 13.63 37.18 2.54
N ARG A 54 12.86 37.34 1.45
CA ARG A 54 12.01 38.50 1.18
C ARG A 54 10.59 38.24 1.66
N ILE A 55 10.15 38.97 2.68
CA ILE A 55 8.77 38.89 3.17
C ILE A 55 7.84 39.69 2.26
N ILE A 56 6.93 38.99 1.56
CA ILE A 56 5.89 39.59 0.72
C ILE A 56 4.73 40.07 1.60
N LYS A 57 4.33 39.26 2.58
CA LYS A 57 3.29 39.57 3.55
C LYS A 57 3.74 39.12 4.94
N ASN A 58 3.80 40.08 5.88
CA ASN A 58 4.41 39.86 7.20
C ASN A 58 3.47 39.26 8.24
N SER A 59 2.16 39.24 7.99
CA SER A 59 1.20 38.51 8.80
C SER A 59 -0.08 38.20 8.03
N PHE A 60 -0.80 37.19 8.48
CA PHE A 60 -2.13 36.88 7.99
C PHE A 60 -2.97 36.28 9.12
N THR A 61 -4.28 36.37 9.00
CA THR A 61 -5.22 35.87 9.99
C THR A 61 -5.85 34.58 9.49
N VAL A 62 -5.96 33.58 10.36
CA VAL A 62 -6.60 32.30 10.06
C VAL A 62 -7.53 31.88 11.19
N PRO A 63 -8.51 30.98 10.94
CA PRO A 63 -9.25 30.33 12.01
C PRO A 63 -8.32 29.63 13.02
N ALA A 64 -8.60 29.77 14.31
CA ALA A 64 -7.97 28.94 15.36
C ALA A 64 -8.26 27.45 15.08
N GLY A 65 -7.34 26.58 15.48
CA GLY A 65 -7.46 25.13 15.27
C GLY A 65 -6.80 24.62 13.98
N LEU A 66 -6.25 25.51 13.16
CA LEU A 66 -5.50 25.12 11.96
C LEU A 66 -4.21 24.41 12.32
N THR A 67 -3.88 23.36 11.56
CA THR A 67 -2.61 22.65 11.75
C THR A 67 -1.43 23.46 11.21
N TRP A 68 -0.24 23.20 11.75
CA TRP A 68 0.99 23.78 11.22
C TRP A 68 1.16 23.55 9.70
N ALA A 69 0.73 22.41 9.16
CA ALA A 69 0.78 22.18 7.71
C ALA A 69 -0.06 23.19 6.91
N GLY A 70 -1.26 23.53 7.40
CA GLY A 70 -2.12 24.54 6.77
C GLY A 70 -1.52 25.95 6.91
N ILE A 71 -1.00 26.29 8.09
CA ILE A 71 -0.35 27.58 8.36
C ILE A 71 0.88 27.78 7.48
N LEU A 72 1.73 26.76 7.38
CA LEU A 72 2.96 26.83 6.58
C LEU A 72 2.69 26.94 5.08
N ALA A 73 1.58 26.36 4.58
CA ALA A 73 1.17 26.56 3.18
C ALA A 73 0.81 28.03 2.88
N TYR A 74 0.13 28.72 3.81
CA TYR A 74 -0.10 30.17 3.69
C TYR A 74 1.19 30.96 3.82
N ALA A 75 2.02 30.61 4.81
CA ALA A 75 3.27 31.31 5.09
C ALA A 75 4.27 31.19 3.92
N ASP A 76 4.30 30.05 3.22
CA ASP A 76 5.13 29.85 2.03
C ASP A 76 4.75 30.82 0.90
N GLY A 77 3.45 31.05 0.68
CA GLY A 77 2.97 32.07 -0.26
C GLY A 77 3.25 33.51 0.16
N CYS A 78 3.66 33.73 1.42
CA CYS A 78 3.98 35.05 1.97
C CYS A 78 5.47 35.40 1.88
N VAL A 79 6.32 34.50 1.38
CA VAL A 79 7.76 34.70 1.30
C VAL A 79 8.29 34.45 -0.11
N ASN A 80 9.36 35.15 -0.44
CA ASN A 80 10.22 34.92 -1.59
C ASN A 80 11.65 34.82 -1.07
N TYR A 81 12.55 34.37 -1.94
CA TYR A 81 13.97 34.30 -1.64
C TYR A 81 14.74 35.25 -2.55
N ASP A 82 15.90 35.72 -2.10
CA ASP A 82 16.86 36.36 -3.00
C ASP A 82 17.23 35.40 -4.14
N ASP A 83 17.69 35.96 -5.26
CA ASP A 83 18.16 35.15 -6.38
C ASP A 83 19.27 34.22 -5.88
N SER A 84 19.17 32.92 -6.19
CA SER A 84 20.11 31.88 -5.72
C SER A 84 19.98 31.49 -4.25
N TRP A 85 18.85 31.79 -3.62
CA TRP A 85 18.47 31.30 -2.29
C TRP A 85 17.14 30.55 -2.37
N GLU A 86 16.99 29.51 -1.56
CA GLU A 86 15.77 28.70 -1.48
C GLU A 86 15.38 28.42 -0.03
N PHE A 87 14.17 27.90 0.13
CA PHE A 87 13.66 27.43 1.40
C PHE A 87 14.63 26.41 2.04
N SER A 88 14.99 26.63 3.31
CA SER A 88 15.70 25.64 4.12
C SER A 88 14.74 24.94 5.07
N LEU A 89 14.14 25.69 6.00
CA LEU A 89 13.25 25.15 7.02
C LEU A 89 12.38 26.25 7.66
N TRP A 90 11.35 25.82 8.38
CA TRP A 90 10.52 26.69 9.22
C TRP A 90 10.86 26.48 10.70
N ARG A 91 10.77 27.53 11.51
CA ARG A 91 10.92 27.52 12.97
C ARG A 91 9.77 28.25 13.65
N ILE A 92 9.48 27.88 14.89
CA ILE A 92 8.54 28.62 15.74
C ILE A 92 9.25 29.82 16.37
N GLY A 93 8.65 31.00 16.29
CA GLY A 93 9.11 32.21 16.97
C GLY A 93 10.21 32.95 16.21
N ASN A 94 11.44 32.43 16.24
CA ASN A 94 12.62 33.12 15.72
C ASN A 94 13.67 32.15 15.14
N GLU A 95 14.82 32.70 14.74
CA GLU A 95 15.93 31.98 14.10
C GLU A 95 16.54 30.86 14.97
N THR A 96 16.42 30.97 16.28
CA THR A 96 16.90 29.97 17.26
C THR A 96 15.78 29.07 17.79
N GLY A 97 14.55 29.25 17.30
CA GLY A 97 13.39 28.52 17.76
C GLY A 97 13.34 27.06 17.29
N PRO A 98 12.42 26.25 17.86
CA PRO A 98 12.21 24.87 17.47
C PRO A 98 11.90 24.74 15.97
N GLU A 99 12.53 23.79 15.30
CA GLU A 99 12.28 23.50 13.88
C GLU A 99 10.90 22.86 13.71
N LEU A 100 10.12 23.38 12.76
CA LEU A 100 8.89 22.77 12.29
C LEU A 100 9.24 21.67 11.26
N ASN A 101 9.86 20.59 11.73
CA ASN A 101 10.37 19.49 10.90
C ASN A 101 9.42 18.30 10.81
N GLY A 102 8.26 18.44 10.16
CA GLY A 102 7.34 17.31 9.91
C GLY A 102 6.63 16.68 11.13
N TYR A 103 7.20 16.80 12.33
CA TYR A 103 6.62 16.29 13.60
C TYR A 103 5.48 17.16 14.12
N TYR A 104 5.48 18.45 13.79
CA TYR A 104 4.47 19.42 14.25
C TYR A 104 3.24 19.48 13.34
N GLN A 105 3.17 18.69 12.25
CA GLN A 105 2.12 18.81 11.23
C GLN A 105 0.69 18.51 11.73
N ASP A 106 0.54 17.79 12.84
CA ASP A 106 -0.77 17.38 13.40
C ASP A 106 -1.16 18.18 14.66
N ILE A 107 -0.38 19.19 15.08
CA ILE A 107 -0.73 20.06 16.23
C ILE A 107 -1.52 21.26 15.72
N SER A 108 -2.70 21.48 16.32
CA SER A 108 -3.50 22.69 16.09
C SER A 108 -2.85 23.91 16.73
N VAL A 109 -2.91 25.05 16.06
CA VAL A 109 -2.50 26.34 16.61
C VAL A 109 -3.76 27.10 17.02
N ASP A 110 -3.84 27.41 18.31
CA ASP A 110 -5.03 27.98 18.94
C ASP A 110 -4.78 29.41 19.50
N GLU A 111 -3.58 29.94 19.29
CA GLU A 111 -3.17 31.29 19.70
C GLU A 111 -2.30 32.00 18.66
N ASP A 112 -2.19 33.32 18.77
CA ASP A 112 -1.31 34.15 17.92
C ASP A 112 0.13 33.64 17.99
N THR A 113 0.77 33.50 16.83
CA THR A 113 2.06 32.83 16.75
C THR A 113 2.94 33.42 15.65
N THR A 114 4.25 33.22 15.78
CA THR A 114 5.22 33.60 14.75
C THR A 114 5.84 32.35 14.12
N VAL A 115 5.91 32.34 12.79
CA VAL A 115 6.74 31.40 12.02
C VAL A 115 7.91 32.13 11.42
N TYR A 116 9.08 31.51 11.52
CA TYR A 116 10.32 32.03 10.99
C TYR A 116 10.82 31.09 9.89
N VAL A 117 10.96 31.57 8.66
CA VAL A 117 11.59 30.81 7.58
C VAL A 117 13.08 31.13 7.53
N GLN A 118 13.88 30.07 7.45
CA GLN A 118 15.28 30.16 7.15
C GLN A 118 15.48 29.84 5.66
N ALA A 119 16.26 30.68 4.97
CA ALA A 119 16.74 30.37 3.63
C ALA A 119 18.11 29.69 3.72
N GLN A 120 18.41 28.90 2.71
CA GLN A 120 19.76 28.45 2.40
C GLN A 120 20.07 28.88 0.98
N GLU A 121 21.36 29.00 0.65
CA GLU A 121 21.77 29.23 -0.73
C GLU A 121 21.14 28.11 -1.59
N ALA A 122 20.25 28.49 -2.52
CA ALA A 122 19.68 27.58 -3.49
C ALA A 122 20.88 27.06 -4.24
N ALA A 123 21.13 25.76 -4.13
CA ALA A 123 22.34 25.12 -4.63
C ALA A 123 22.77 25.76 -5.95
N GLN A 124 23.66 26.76 -5.87
CA GLN A 124 24.33 27.29 -7.03
C GLN A 124 25.31 26.18 -7.38
N GLU A 125 25.16 25.67 -8.59
CA GLU A 125 25.63 24.38 -9.07
C GLU A 125 24.66 23.24 -8.72
N ILE A 126 24.05 22.68 -9.78
CA ILE A 126 23.76 21.26 -9.83
C ILE A 126 25.08 20.58 -9.45
N GLU A 127 25.24 20.21 -8.18
CA GLU A 127 26.40 19.44 -7.75
C GLU A 127 26.51 18.23 -8.68
N ASP A 128 27.65 18.05 -9.35
CA ASP A 128 27.95 16.81 -10.10
C ASP A 128 27.89 15.64 -9.11
N GLY A 129 26.72 15.08 -8.80
CA GLY A 129 26.58 14.09 -7.74
C GLY A 129 25.23 13.98 -7.02
N ILE A 130 25.27 13.24 -5.91
CA ILE A 130 24.16 12.92 -5.02
C ILE A 130 24.55 13.34 -3.61
N SER A 131 23.75 14.19 -2.97
CA SER A 131 23.95 14.59 -1.57
C SER A 131 22.96 13.84 -0.66
N LEU A 132 23.43 13.35 0.48
CA LEU A 132 22.63 12.67 1.50
C LEU A 132 22.70 13.47 2.80
N ILE A 133 21.56 13.57 3.49
CA ILE A 133 21.42 14.15 4.82
C ILE A 133 21.09 13.02 5.78
N LEU A 134 21.94 12.83 6.77
CA LEU A 134 21.88 11.78 7.76
C LEU A 134 21.26 12.31 9.04
N HIS A 135 20.50 11.45 9.73
CA HIS A 135 20.04 11.73 11.08
C HIS A 135 21.23 11.94 12.03
N SER A 136 21.07 12.81 13.03
CA SER A 136 22.10 13.12 14.03
C SER A 136 22.68 11.87 14.69
N ASP A 137 21.84 10.88 14.93
CA ASP A 137 22.19 9.64 15.64
C ASP A 137 23.20 8.78 14.89
N VAL A 138 23.37 8.98 13.58
CA VAL A 138 24.38 8.25 12.79
C VAL A 138 25.79 8.59 13.29
N LEU A 139 26.00 9.80 13.80
CA LEU A 139 27.26 10.29 14.35
C LEU A 139 27.32 10.31 15.88
N ALA A 140 26.24 9.91 16.58
CA ALA A 140 26.11 10.11 18.03
C ALA A 140 27.07 9.26 18.89
N ASP A 141 27.60 8.17 18.34
CA ASP A 141 28.66 7.39 18.98
C ASP A 141 29.97 7.57 18.18
N PRO A 142 30.89 8.45 18.64
CA PRO A 142 32.17 8.68 17.98
C PRO A 142 33.08 7.45 17.96
N ASP A 143 32.92 6.56 18.94
CA ASP A 143 33.71 5.35 19.12
C ASP A 143 33.18 4.20 18.26
N LYS A 144 31.88 4.22 17.91
CA LYS A 144 31.21 3.25 17.03
C LYS A 144 30.24 3.93 16.07
N PRO A 145 30.73 4.76 15.12
CA PRO A 145 29.86 5.43 14.16
C PRO A 145 29.11 4.39 13.33
N ARG A 146 27.81 4.63 13.11
CA ARG A 146 27.02 3.76 12.24
C ARG A 146 27.43 4.01 10.79
N GLY A 147 27.84 2.96 10.10
CA GLY A 147 28.05 3.01 8.65
C GLY A 147 26.71 3.07 7.92
N ILE A 148 26.65 3.79 6.81
CA ILE A 148 25.53 3.71 5.87
C ILE A 148 25.90 2.73 4.75
N LYS A 149 24.96 1.85 4.40
CA LYS A 149 25.11 0.91 3.29
C LYS A 149 24.68 1.58 1.99
N ILE A 150 25.61 1.69 1.05
CA ILE A 150 25.33 2.28 -0.26
C ILE A 150 25.83 1.36 -1.37
N LYS A 151 25.31 1.57 -2.58
CA LYS A 151 25.92 1.11 -3.82
C LYS A 151 25.57 2.11 -4.93
N VAL A 152 26.51 2.29 -5.84
CA VAL A 152 26.44 3.35 -6.84
C VAL A 152 27.09 2.83 -8.10
N ILE A 153 26.43 2.99 -9.24
CA ILE A 153 26.91 2.51 -10.53
C ILE A 153 27.00 3.69 -11.49
N THR A 154 28.18 3.86 -12.09
CA THR A 154 28.47 4.82 -13.16
C THR A 154 28.45 4.11 -14.51
N ALA A 155 27.94 4.78 -15.56
CA ALA A 155 27.80 4.17 -16.88
C ALA A 155 29.14 3.74 -17.52
N ASP A 156 30.22 4.46 -17.22
CA ASP A 156 31.56 4.29 -17.79
C ASP A 156 32.54 3.59 -16.83
N LYS A 157 32.05 3.08 -15.68
CA LYS A 157 32.90 2.56 -14.60
C LYS A 157 33.94 3.57 -14.11
N SER A 158 33.64 4.87 -14.21
CA SER A 158 34.46 5.90 -13.60
C SER A 158 34.42 5.77 -12.07
N PRO A 159 35.54 6.05 -11.39
CA PRO A 159 35.57 6.16 -9.94
C PRO A 159 34.61 7.24 -9.43
N ILE A 160 34.10 7.04 -8.21
CA ILE A 160 33.19 7.98 -7.56
C ILE A 160 33.96 8.73 -6.46
N LYS A 161 33.98 10.05 -6.55
CA LYS A 161 34.52 10.89 -5.47
C LYS A 161 33.52 10.93 -4.33
N VAL A 162 34.00 10.92 -3.10
CA VAL A 162 33.15 10.95 -1.91
C VAL A 162 33.60 12.05 -0.95
N GLU A 163 32.65 12.78 -0.40
CA GLU A 163 32.85 13.89 0.52
C GLU A 163 32.06 13.65 1.81
N GLY A 164 32.68 13.94 2.96
CA GLY A 164 32.05 13.76 4.27
C GLY A 164 32.14 12.36 4.88
N PHE A 165 33.01 11.49 4.37
CA PHE A 165 33.24 10.12 4.89
C PHE A 165 34.65 9.94 5.51
N LYS A 166 34.75 9.05 6.50
CA LYS A 166 36.01 8.67 7.17
C LYS A 166 36.92 7.95 6.19
N TRP A 167 38.19 8.36 6.14
CA TRP A 167 39.32 7.65 5.53
C TRP A 167 39.22 7.26 4.05
N LYS A 168 38.18 7.68 3.32
CA LYS A 168 38.04 7.53 1.87
C LYS A 168 37.58 8.82 1.21
N LYS A 169 38.30 9.22 0.16
CA LYS A 169 37.98 10.38 -0.68
C LYS A 169 37.48 9.98 -2.08
N GLN A 170 37.65 8.71 -2.43
CA GLN A 170 37.30 8.15 -3.72
C GLN A 170 37.06 6.65 -3.58
N LEU A 171 36.11 6.15 -4.35
CA LEU A 171 35.79 4.73 -4.51
C LEU A 171 36.11 4.32 -5.95
N THR A 172 36.68 3.13 -6.15
CA THR A 172 36.69 2.54 -7.49
C THR A 172 35.27 2.17 -7.91
N ALA A 173 35.04 1.95 -9.20
CA ALA A 173 33.74 1.52 -9.67
C ALA A 173 33.36 0.14 -9.08
N GLU A 174 34.32 -0.77 -8.91
CA GLU A 174 34.10 -2.08 -8.29
C GLU A 174 33.71 -1.96 -6.81
N GLU A 175 34.40 -1.08 -6.06
CA GLU A 175 34.08 -0.84 -4.65
C GLU A 175 32.67 -0.24 -4.50
N ALA A 176 32.33 0.75 -5.33
CA ALA A 176 31.03 1.40 -5.29
C ALA A 176 29.89 0.49 -5.77
N ALA A 177 30.18 -0.44 -6.69
CA ALA A 177 29.21 -1.39 -7.22
C ALA A 177 29.04 -2.65 -6.34
N ALA A 178 29.85 -2.80 -5.28
CA ALA A 178 29.81 -3.95 -4.37
C ALA A 178 28.42 -4.12 -3.74
N GLU A 179 27.99 -5.37 -3.54
CA GLU A 179 26.68 -5.66 -2.93
C GLU A 179 26.58 -5.16 -1.48
N GLU A 180 27.72 -5.10 -0.78
CA GLU A 180 27.83 -4.58 0.56
C GLU A 180 28.99 -3.60 0.70
N LEU A 181 28.71 -2.30 0.49
CA LEU A 181 29.65 -1.23 0.82
C LEU A 181 29.10 -0.39 1.98
N TYR A 182 29.78 -0.47 3.12
CA TYR A 182 29.53 0.41 4.26
C TYR A 182 30.47 1.60 4.20
N LEU A 183 29.91 2.80 4.23
CA LEU A 183 30.66 4.03 4.39
C LEU A 183 30.35 4.65 5.75
N TYR A 184 31.41 5.06 6.44
CA TYR A 184 31.29 5.66 7.77
C TYR A 184 31.35 7.18 7.63
N PRO A 185 30.23 7.90 7.79
CA PRO A 185 30.20 9.35 7.64
C PRO A 185 30.98 10.04 8.78
N GLU A 186 31.59 11.18 8.46
CA GLU A 186 32.16 12.15 9.42
C GLU A 186 31.25 13.37 9.60
N ARG A 187 30.29 13.55 8.68
CA ARG A 187 29.39 14.70 8.62
C ARG A 187 27.97 14.21 8.41
N THR A 188 27.00 14.99 8.88
CA THR A 188 25.58 14.72 8.66
C THR A 188 25.19 14.92 7.19
N LYS A 189 25.93 15.75 6.45
CA LYS A 189 25.81 15.87 5.00
C LYS A 189 27.01 15.20 4.34
N VAL A 190 26.73 14.23 3.48
CA VAL A 190 27.74 13.53 2.65
C VAL A 190 27.36 13.64 1.19
N THR A 191 28.35 13.66 0.30
CA THR A 191 28.12 13.81 -1.14
C THR A 191 28.93 12.78 -1.93
N LEU A 192 28.28 12.16 -2.92
CA LEU A 192 28.87 11.23 -3.87
C LEU A 192 28.91 11.91 -5.23
N ARG A 193 30.08 12.04 -5.85
CA ARG A 193 30.25 12.78 -7.11
C ARG A 193 30.79 11.90 -8.23
N ALA A 194 30.04 11.81 -9.32
CA ALA A 194 30.46 11.23 -10.59
C ALA A 194 29.60 11.77 -11.74
N LYS A 195 30.18 11.86 -12.94
CA LYS A 195 29.55 12.55 -14.09
C LYS A 195 28.36 11.81 -14.71
N ASN A 196 28.18 10.53 -14.41
CA ASN A 196 27.26 9.65 -15.13
C ASN A 196 26.71 8.52 -14.25
N ILE A 197 26.35 8.84 -13.00
CA ILE A 197 25.67 7.89 -12.12
C ILE A 197 24.36 7.46 -12.80
N THR A 198 24.21 6.16 -13.03
CA THR A 198 23.01 5.57 -13.64
C THR A 198 22.16 4.82 -12.63
N GLU A 199 22.77 4.32 -11.57
CA GLU A 199 22.02 3.65 -10.51
C GLU A 199 22.57 4.08 -9.16
N PHE A 200 21.67 4.48 -8.28
CA PHE A 200 22.01 4.86 -6.93
C PHE A 200 21.08 4.19 -5.96
N TYR A 201 21.66 3.50 -4.99
CA TYR A 201 20.82 3.01 -3.95
C TYR A 201 21.40 3.10 -2.54
N VAL A 202 20.47 3.27 -1.62
CA VAL A 202 20.71 3.74 -0.27
C VAL A 202 19.58 3.27 0.65
N GLY A 203 18.77 2.34 0.15
CA GLY A 203 17.75 1.60 0.89
C GLY A 203 18.04 0.10 0.95
N ARG A 204 17.00 -0.73 0.93
CA ARG A 204 17.14 -2.19 1.01
C ARG A 204 17.26 -2.81 -0.39
N TRP A 205 18.49 -3.13 -0.76
CA TRP A 205 18.88 -3.76 -2.03
C TRP A 205 18.67 -5.28 -2.08
N ASN A 206 17.50 -5.79 -1.71
CA ASN A 206 17.07 -7.15 -2.08
C ASN A 206 15.66 -7.34 -1.56
N ILE A 207 14.67 -7.24 -2.44
CA ILE A 207 13.26 -7.38 -2.10
C ILE A 207 12.91 -8.86 -2.18
N GLU A 208 13.36 -9.65 -1.18
CA GLU A 208 12.69 -10.91 -0.86
C GLU A 208 11.96 -10.72 0.46
N TRP A 209 10.66 -10.50 0.30
CA TRP A 209 9.56 -10.48 1.27
C TRP A 209 9.82 -11.23 2.59
N GLN A 210 10.53 -10.60 3.53
CA GLN A 210 10.39 -10.81 4.98
C GLN A 210 11.28 -9.81 5.75
N CYS A 211 10.74 -9.32 6.87
CA CYS A 211 11.41 -8.42 7.80
C CYS A 211 12.29 -9.25 8.74
N GLY A 212 13.52 -9.52 8.34
CA GLY A 212 14.60 -9.90 9.25
C GLY A 212 15.50 -8.69 9.46
N ASP A 213 15.87 -8.44 10.72
CA ASP A 213 16.90 -7.53 11.27
C ASP A 213 17.62 -6.60 10.28
N TYR A 214 16.91 -5.63 9.69
CA TYR A 214 17.51 -4.61 8.83
C TYR A 214 17.75 -3.33 9.63
N TYR A 215 19.00 -2.86 9.63
CA TYR A 215 19.37 -1.57 10.20
C TYR A 215 19.15 -0.48 9.13
N PRO A 216 18.18 0.44 9.30
CA PRO A 216 17.95 1.51 8.33
C PRO A 216 19.16 2.45 8.25
N ASN A 217 19.37 3.10 7.09
CA ASN A 217 20.46 4.07 6.92
C ASN A 217 20.20 5.41 7.62
N HIS A 218 19.01 5.62 8.19
CA HIS A 218 18.60 6.84 8.89
C HIS A 218 18.80 8.12 8.06
N ILE A 219 18.60 8.06 6.75
CA ILE A 219 18.70 9.23 5.87
C ILE A 219 17.41 10.04 5.97
N THR A 220 17.55 11.33 6.25
CA THR A 220 16.46 12.30 6.41
C THR A 220 16.25 13.17 5.17
N GLY A 221 17.24 13.26 4.29
CA GLY A 221 17.14 13.98 3.02
C GLY A 221 18.08 13.44 1.94
N ILE A 222 17.67 13.57 0.69
CA ILE A 222 18.44 13.16 -0.49
C ILE A 222 18.26 14.18 -1.61
N ASN A 223 19.37 14.58 -2.26
CA ASN A 223 19.36 15.40 -3.46
C ASN A 223 19.99 14.62 -4.61
N VAL A 224 19.19 14.37 -5.66
CA VAL A 224 19.58 13.64 -6.88
C VAL A 224 19.50 14.49 -8.14
N ARG A 225 19.22 15.80 -8.04
CA ARG A 225 19.11 16.71 -9.19
C ARG A 225 20.39 16.75 -10.04
N GLY A 226 21.54 16.43 -9.42
CA GLY A 226 22.86 16.25 -10.02
C GLY A 226 23.03 15.11 -11.00
N CYS A 227 22.07 14.19 -11.08
CA CYS A 227 22.21 12.92 -11.78
C CYS A 227 21.13 12.73 -12.85
N PRO A 228 21.11 13.52 -13.94
CA PRO A 228 20.07 13.44 -14.97
C PRO A 228 20.02 12.10 -15.72
N SER A 229 21.13 11.35 -15.72
CA SER A 229 21.26 10.01 -16.33
C SER A 229 20.80 8.88 -15.41
N LEU A 230 20.28 9.18 -14.22
CA LEU A 230 19.86 8.19 -13.24
C LEU A 230 18.67 7.38 -13.79
N LYS A 231 18.86 6.08 -13.90
CA LYS A 231 17.86 5.10 -14.34
C LYS A 231 17.21 4.36 -13.19
N LYS A 232 17.94 4.14 -12.10
CA LYS A 232 17.44 3.46 -10.91
C LYS A 232 17.77 4.23 -9.66
N LEU A 233 16.75 4.49 -8.85
CA LEU A 233 16.88 5.07 -7.52
C LEU A 233 16.16 4.17 -6.52
N ASP A 234 16.90 3.61 -5.57
CA ASP A 234 16.30 2.99 -4.39
C ASP A 234 16.79 3.68 -3.11
N CYS A 235 15.88 4.39 -2.48
CA CYS A 235 16.05 5.11 -1.22
C CYS A 235 15.08 4.59 -0.15
N SER A 236 14.66 3.34 -0.27
CA SER A 236 13.74 2.69 0.68
C SER A 236 14.30 2.57 2.09
N CYS A 237 13.44 2.26 3.08
CA CYS A 237 13.82 1.97 4.47
C CYS A 237 14.70 3.08 5.09
N ASN A 238 14.26 4.33 4.94
CA ASN A 238 14.92 5.53 5.47
C ASN A 238 13.91 6.40 6.24
N LEU A 239 14.28 7.64 6.53
CA LEU A 239 13.47 8.60 7.28
C LEU A 239 13.07 9.80 6.42
N LEU A 240 13.05 9.66 5.08
CA LEU A 240 12.76 10.75 4.16
C LEU A 240 11.35 11.29 4.39
N THR A 241 11.22 12.60 4.53
CA THR A 241 9.93 13.30 4.61
C THR A 241 9.52 13.94 3.28
N SER A 242 10.50 14.13 2.39
CA SER A 242 10.34 14.61 1.02
C SER A 242 11.34 13.93 0.09
N LEU A 243 10.99 13.86 -1.18
CA LEU A 243 11.84 13.32 -2.24
C LEU A 243 11.53 14.07 -3.53
N ASP A 244 12.54 14.74 -4.09
CA ASP A 244 12.44 15.41 -5.37
C ASP A 244 13.14 14.58 -6.46
N VAL A 245 12.34 14.10 -7.42
CA VAL A 245 12.79 13.33 -8.59
C VAL A 245 12.53 14.08 -9.90
N GLN A 246 12.17 15.36 -9.83
CA GLN A 246 11.89 16.15 -11.00
C GLN A 246 13.13 16.31 -11.88
N GLY A 247 12.95 16.21 -13.20
CA GLY A 247 14.04 16.30 -14.17
C GLY A 247 14.80 14.98 -14.42
N LEU A 248 14.56 13.92 -13.66
CA LEU A 248 15.15 12.59 -13.87
C LEU A 248 14.47 11.83 -15.04
N LYS A 249 14.54 12.39 -16.25
CA LYS A 249 13.80 11.91 -17.43
C LYS A 249 14.17 10.49 -17.87
N ASP A 250 15.35 10.01 -17.46
CA ASP A 250 15.83 8.67 -17.74
C ASP A 250 15.49 7.64 -16.66
N LEU A 251 14.80 8.04 -15.58
CA LEU A 251 14.44 7.15 -14.49
C LEU A 251 13.46 6.07 -14.94
N GLU A 252 13.85 4.82 -14.77
CA GLU A 252 13.09 3.62 -15.11
C GLU A 252 12.52 2.92 -13.86
N GLU A 253 13.23 2.98 -12.74
CA GLU A 253 12.83 2.32 -11.48
C GLU A 253 13.02 3.28 -10.30
N LEU A 254 11.94 3.52 -9.55
CA LEU A 254 11.94 4.32 -8.33
C LEU A 254 11.40 3.50 -7.17
N HIS A 255 12.24 3.29 -6.16
CA HIS A 255 11.89 2.63 -4.92
C HIS A 255 12.11 3.58 -3.74
N CYS A 256 11.04 3.94 -3.06
CA CYS A 256 11.03 4.84 -1.91
C CYS A 256 10.16 4.31 -0.76
N GLN A 257 9.88 2.99 -0.76
CA GLN A 257 9.08 2.35 0.28
C GLN A 257 9.68 2.49 1.68
N GLU A 258 8.83 2.45 2.71
CA GLU A 258 9.21 2.57 4.13
C GLU A 258 10.00 3.86 4.42
N ASN A 259 9.36 4.99 4.12
CA ASN A 259 9.81 6.33 4.47
C ASN A 259 8.64 7.09 5.13
N ASN A 260 8.79 8.40 5.35
CA ASN A 260 7.77 9.28 5.91
C ASN A 260 7.22 10.28 4.87
N LEU A 261 7.23 9.92 3.57
CA LEU A 261 6.80 10.82 2.50
C LEU A 261 5.30 11.13 2.63
N THR A 262 4.94 12.41 2.57
CA THR A 262 3.53 12.87 2.59
C THR A 262 2.99 13.19 1.19
N SER A 263 3.89 13.42 0.24
CA SER A 263 3.63 13.66 -1.18
C SER A 263 4.77 13.09 -2.02
N LEU A 264 4.47 12.71 -3.26
CA LEU A 264 5.46 12.30 -4.24
C LEU A 264 5.02 12.77 -5.63
N ASP A 265 5.80 13.64 -6.25
CA ASP A 265 5.57 14.10 -7.61
C ASP A 265 6.43 13.30 -8.59
N VAL A 266 5.77 12.46 -9.39
CA VAL A 266 6.38 11.61 -10.41
C VAL A 266 6.09 12.10 -11.84
N GLN A 267 5.50 13.29 -11.99
CA GLN A 267 5.14 13.81 -13.29
C GLN A 267 6.39 14.03 -14.16
N GLY A 268 6.25 13.76 -15.46
CA GLY A 268 7.35 13.86 -16.43
C GLY A 268 8.31 12.67 -16.48
N LEU A 269 8.20 11.70 -15.58
CA LEU A 269 9.02 10.47 -15.58
C LEU A 269 8.54 9.44 -16.61
N SER A 270 8.54 9.81 -17.89
CA SER A 270 7.92 9.04 -18.99
C SER A 270 8.52 7.63 -19.24
N LYS A 271 9.74 7.38 -18.78
CA LYS A 271 10.42 6.08 -18.85
C LYS A 271 10.20 5.20 -17.61
N LEU A 272 9.53 5.71 -16.57
CA LEU A 272 9.32 4.98 -15.33
C LEU A 272 8.47 3.73 -15.60
N ARG A 273 9.03 2.58 -15.26
CA ARG A 273 8.44 1.24 -15.43
C ARG A 273 8.00 0.64 -14.10
N VAL A 274 8.71 0.96 -13.03
CA VAL A 274 8.45 0.47 -11.68
C VAL A 274 8.42 1.65 -10.71
N LEU A 275 7.32 1.78 -9.98
CA LEU A 275 7.18 2.73 -8.89
C LEU A 275 6.79 1.98 -7.61
N GLY A 276 7.71 1.94 -6.64
CA GLY A 276 7.47 1.45 -5.29
C GLY A 276 7.48 2.61 -4.29
N CYS A 277 6.35 2.87 -3.64
CA CYS A 277 6.19 3.91 -2.63
C CYS A 277 5.41 3.41 -1.39
N THR A 278 5.42 2.10 -1.18
CA THR A 278 4.77 1.38 -0.10
C THR A 278 5.12 1.92 1.29
N ARG A 279 4.17 1.88 2.24
CA ARG A 279 4.40 2.28 3.64
C ARG A 279 4.99 3.68 3.76
N ASN A 280 4.26 4.65 3.22
CA ASN A 280 4.51 6.08 3.39
C ASN A 280 3.23 6.74 3.95
N ARG A 281 3.11 8.06 3.87
CA ARG A 281 1.93 8.83 4.29
C ARG A 281 1.32 9.63 3.13
N ILE A 282 1.50 9.15 1.90
CA ILE A 282 1.08 9.83 0.67
C ILE A 282 -0.45 9.91 0.62
N ARG A 283 -0.99 11.13 0.46
CA ARG A 283 -2.45 11.37 0.39
C ARG A 283 -3.00 11.41 -1.02
N ALA A 284 -2.17 11.82 -1.98
CA ALA A 284 -2.52 11.91 -3.39
C ALA A 284 -1.31 11.48 -4.22
N LEU A 285 -1.54 10.64 -5.23
CA LEU A 285 -0.52 10.16 -6.13
C LEU A 285 -1.04 10.24 -7.57
N ASP A 286 -0.50 11.20 -8.34
CA ASP A 286 -0.82 11.33 -9.75
C ASP A 286 0.19 10.52 -10.59
N VAL A 287 -0.29 9.40 -11.13
CA VAL A 287 0.46 8.51 -12.02
C VAL A 287 0.08 8.69 -13.50
N GLN A 288 -0.78 9.65 -13.82
CA GLN A 288 -1.17 9.90 -15.20
C GLN A 288 0.04 10.38 -16.02
N GLY A 289 0.08 9.99 -17.28
CA GLY A 289 1.21 10.31 -18.17
C GLY A 289 2.44 9.39 -18.03
N LEU A 290 2.47 8.48 -17.05
CA LEU A 290 3.52 7.46 -16.91
C LEU A 290 3.33 6.31 -17.92
N ARG A 291 3.54 6.61 -19.20
CA ARG A 291 3.23 5.73 -20.35
C ARG A 291 4.04 4.43 -20.42
N SER A 292 5.06 4.27 -19.56
CA SER A 292 5.87 3.06 -19.48
C SER A 292 5.62 2.25 -18.21
N LEU A 293 4.73 2.71 -17.32
CA LEU A 293 4.54 2.15 -15.98
C LEU A 293 3.87 0.78 -16.05
N LYS A 294 4.63 -0.26 -15.70
CA LYS A 294 4.19 -1.66 -15.68
C LYS A 294 3.82 -2.13 -14.28
N GLN A 295 4.51 -1.61 -13.27
CA GLN A 295 4.30 -1.98 -11.88
C GLN A 295 4.15 -0.73 -11.02
N LEU A 296 3.03 -0.67 -10.30
CA LEU A 296 2.77 0.32 -9.27
C LEU A 296 2.54 -0.41 -7.95
N ASP A 297 3.38 -0.10 -6.96
CA ASP A 297 3.16 -0.48 -5.57
C ASP A 297 3.07 0.77 -4.69
N CYS A 298 1.86 1.06 -4.23
CA CYS A 298 1.52 2.16 -3.34
C CYS A 298 0.82 1.69 -2.05
N ASN A 299 1.02 0.42 -1.68
CA ASN A 299 0.43 -0.18 -0.49
C ASN A 299 0.69 0.64 0.79
N GLY A 300 -0.23 0.67 1.74
CA GLY A 300 0.03 1.25 3.07
C GLY A 300 0.30 2.76 3.02
N ASN A 301 -0.55 3.50 2.32
CA ASN A 301 -0.51 4.97 2.25
C ASN A 301 -1.86 5.54 2.73
N ARG A 302 -2.16 6.81 2.42
CA ARG A 302 -3.42 7.49 2.74
C ARG A 302 -4.13 7.96 1.48
N ILE A 303 -3.96 7.24 0.37
CA ILE A 303 -4.50 7.60 -0.95
C ILE A 303 -6.01 7.36 -0.94
N LYS A 304 -6.80 8.37 -1.31
CA LYS A 304 -8.26 8.26 -1.45
C LYS A 304 -8.75 8.10 -2.88
N ALA A 305 -8.06 8.72 -3.83
CA ALA A 305 -8.38 8.64 -5.24
C ALA A 305 -7.13 8.26 -6.01
N LEU A 306 -7.22 7.20 -6.81
CA LEU A 306 -6.14 6.73 -7.65
C LEU A 306 -6.66 6.53 -9.08
N ASN A 307 -6.19 7.37 -10.00
CA ASN A 307 -6.54 7.24 -11.42
C ASN A 307 -5.45 6.44 -12.15
N VAL A 308 -5.77 5.22 -12.56
CA VAL A 308 -4.87 4.33 -13.32
C VAL A 308 -5.27 4.15 -14.78
N ARG A 309 -6.35 4.79 -15.22
CA ARG A 309 -6.93 4.57 -16.55
C ARG A 309 -5.91 4.83 -17.66
N GLY A 310 -5.86 3.93 -18.64
CA GLY A 310 -5.00 4.05 -19.82
C GLY A 310 -3.51 3.77 -19.57
N LEU A 311 -3.11 3.38 -18.36
CA LEU A 311 -1.74 2.97 -18.07
C LEU A 311 -1.49 1.51 -18.50
N PRO A 312 -0.27 1.16 -18.93
CA PRO A 312 0.07 -0.21 -19.31
C PRO A 312 0.42 -1.10 -18.10
N LEU A 313 -0.35 -0.98 -17.01
CA LEU A 313 -0.08 -1.68 -15.76
C LEU A 313 -0.30 -3.19 -15.90
N GLU A 314 0.74 -3.96 -15.60
CA GLU A 314 0.70 -5.43 -15.49
C GLU A 314 0.52 -5.85 -14.02
N LEU A 315 1.03 -5.05 -13.07
CA LEU A 315 0.99 -5.31 -11.64
C LEU A 315 0.53 -4.06 -10.88
N LEU A 316 -0.56 -4.18 -10.14
CA LEU A 316 -1.09 -3.10 -9.31
C LEU A 316 -1.24 -3.58 -7.86
N TYR A 317 -0.52 -2.93 -6.97
CA TYR A 317 -0.60 -3.12 -5.52
C TYR A 317 -0.98 -1.79 -4.87
N CYS A 318 -2.22 -1.69 -4.38
CA CYS A 318 -2.77 -0.49 -3.74
C CYS A 318 -3.53 -0.81 -2.46
N ALA A 319 -3.14 -1.88 -1.77
CA ALA A 319 -3.67 -2.31 -0.48
C ALA A 319 -3.52 -1.26 0.62
N SER A 320 -4.36 -1.34 1.65
CA SER A 320 -4.22 -0.54 2.89
C SER A 320 -4.11 0.96 2.60
N ASN A 321 -5.09 1.48 1.87
CA ASN A 321 -5.28 2.91 1.58
C ASN A 321 -6.72 3.28 1.98
N GLY A 322 -7.24 4.41 1.51
CA GLY A 322 -8.65 4.81 1.68
C GLY A 322 -9.36 4.97 0.35
N ILE A 323 -9.04 4.10 -0.63
CA ILE A 323 -9.57 4.21 -1.99
C ILE A 323 -11.04 3.77 -2.00
N ASP A 324 -11.95 4.68 -2.34
CA ASP A 324 -13.40 4.42 -2.39
C ASP A 324 -13.90 4.01 -3.78
N SER A 325 -13.11 4.31 -4.82
CA SER A 325 -13.43 4.06 -6.23
C SER A 325 -12.16 3.86 -7.05
N LEU A 326 -12.19 2.86 -7.95
CA LEU A 326 -11.05 2.53 -8.80
C LEU A 326 -11.51 1.93 -10.14
N ASP A 327 -11.28 2.66 -11.23
CA ASP A 327 -11.54 2.19 -12.60
C ASP A 327 -10.32 1.43 -13.14
N VAL A 328 -10.45 0.11 -13.23
CA VAL A 328 -9.40 -0.79 -13.78
C VAL A 328 -9.70 -1.27 -15.19
N GLN A 329 -10.77 -0.77 -15.82
CA GLN A 329 -11.22 -1.29 -17.11
C GLN A 329 -10.18 -1.07 -18.21
N GLY A 330 -9.95 -2.10 -19.01
CA GLY A 330 -9.01 -2.08 -20.14
C GLY A 330 -7.53 -2.15 -19.76
N LEU A 331 -7.18 -2.26 -18.48
CA LEU A 331 -5.78 -2.43 -18.07
C LEU A 331 -5.27 -3.84 -18.41
N PRO A 332 -3.99 -4.00 -18.80
CA PRO A 332 -3.40 -5.31 -19.09
C PRO A 332 -2.94 -6.05 -17.82
N LEU A 333 -3.70 -5.94 -16.72
CA LEU A 333 -3.33 -6.48 -15.41
C LEU A 333 -3.16 -8.00 -15.46
N LYS A 334 -2.07 -8.47 -14.87
CA LYS A 334 -1.80 -9.88 -14.53
C LYS A 334 -2.09 -10.15 -13.07
N LYS A 335 -1.71 -9.22 -12.18
CA LYS A 335 -2.00 -9.30 -10.76
C LYS A 335 -2.54 -7.99 -10.23
N PHE A 336 -3.58 -8.09 -9.42
CA PHE A 336 -4.22 -6.94 -8.80
C PHE A 336 -4.49 -7.20 -7.31
N TYR A 337 -3.89 -6.38 -6.47
CA TYR A 337 -3.99 -6.43 -5.02
C TYR A 337 -4.53 -5.08 -4.51
N CYS A 338 -5.77 -5.06 -4.04
CA CYS A 338 -6.39 -3.88 -3.42
C CYS A 338 -7.05 -4.14 -2.05
N PRO A 339 -6.56 -5.06 -1.18
CA PRO A 339 -7.22 -5.31 0.10
C PRO A 339 -7.11 -4.15 1.09
N GLY A 340 -8.08 -4.01 2.00
CA GLY A 340 -8.05 -2.96 3.02
C GLY A 340 -8.22 -1.56 2.42
N ASN A 341 -9.23 -1.37 1.60
CA ASN A 341 -9.66 -0.07 1.06
C ASN A 341 -11.16 0.12 1.35
N ASP A 342 -11.75 1.20 0.85
CA ASP A 342 -13.15 1.55 1.06
C ASP A 342 -14.00 1.28 -0.21
N LEU A 343 -13.57 0.35 -1.08
CA LEU A 343 -14.25 0.08 -2.35
C LEU A 343 -15.64 -0.51 -2.12
N THR A 344 -16.66 0.06 -2.76
CA THR A 344 -18.05 -0.44 -2.70
C THR A 344 -18.46 -1.26 -3.92
N VAL A 345 -17.79 -1.04 -5.05
CA VAL A 345 -17.97 -1.76 -6.31
C VAL A 345 -16.60 -1.97 -6.94
N LEU A 346 -16.36 -3.17 -7.47
CA LEU A 346 -15.20 -3.46 -8.29
C LEU A 346 -15.62 -4.16 -9.57
N ASP A 347 -15.41 -3.49 -10.70
CA ASP A 347 -15.59 -4.05 -12.02
C ASP A 347 -14.24 -4.42 -12.64
N ALA A 348 -13.93 -5.71 -12.60
CA ALA A 348 -12.75 -6.32 -13.21
C ALA A 348 -13.09 -7.05 -14.51
N GLN A 349 -14.27 -6.81 -15.10
CA GLN A 349 -14.72 -7.52 -16.29
C GLN A 349 -13.71 -7.44 -17.43
N GLY A 350 -13.48 -8.58 -18.08
CA GLY A 350 -12.70 -8.65 -19.31
C GLY A 350 -11.19 -8.45 -19.14
N LEU A 351 -10.66 -8.42 -17.91
CA LEU A 351 -9.23 -8.44 -17.64
C LEU A 351 -8.65 -9.84 -17.95
N ARG A 352 -8.55 -10.16 -19.25
CA ARG A 352 -8.23 -11.51 -19.76
C ARG A 352 -6.86 -12.04 -19.34
N SER A 353 -5.93 -11.16 -19.00
CA SER A 353 -4.58 -11.52 -18.52
C SER A 353 -4.50 -11.70 -17.01
N LEU A 354 -5.55 -11.36 -16.27
CA LEU A 354 -5.55 -11.38 -14.81
C LEU A 354 -5.52 -12.83 -14.32
N ASP A 355 -4.45 -13.20 -13.62
CA ASP A 355 -4.26 -14.53 -13.01
C ASP A 355 -4.51 -14.51 -11.49
N TYR A 356 -4.41 -13.34 -10.86
CA TYR A 356 -4.57 -13.15 -9.43
C TYR A 356 -5.33 -11.86 -9.11
N LEU A 357 -6.41 -12.00 -8.33
CA LEU A 357 -7.18 -10.87 -7.78
C LEU A 357 -7.33 -11.05 -6.26
N ALA A 358 -6.84 -10.08 -5.49
CA ALA A 358 -7.15 -9.92 -4.07
C ALA A 358 -7.80 -8.56 -3.82
N CYS A 359 -9.01 -8.58 -3.27
CA CYS A 359 -9.83 -7.42 -2.94
C CYS A 359 -10.50 -7.57 -1.56
N ASP A 360 -9.87 -8.33 -0.66
CA ASP A 360 -10.40 -8.61 0.67
C ASP A 360 -10.41 -7.40 1.61
N GLY A 361 -11.31 -7.39 2.59
CA GLY A 361 -11.39 -6.30 3.57
C GLY A 361 -11.75 -4.96 2.93
N ASN A 362 -12.74 -4.96 2.03
CA ASN A 362 -13.35 -3.77 1.44
C ASN A 362 -14.83 -3.69 1.85
N GLU A 363 -15.59 -2.76 1.26
CA GLU A 363 -17.04 -2.66 1.43
C GLU A 363 -17.81 -3.15 0.20
N LEU A 364 -17.24 -4.10 -0.58
CA LEU A 364 -17.79 -4.47 -1.89
C LEU A 364 -19.19 -5.06 -1.74
N THR A 365 -20.16 -4.41 -2.36
CA THR A 365 -21.52 -4.92 -2.58
C THR A 365 -21.66 -5.62 -3.93
N GLN A 366 -20.77 -5.28 -4.87
CA GLN A 366 -20.72 -5.85 -6.21
C GLN A 366 -19.27 -6.10 -6.63
N LEU A 367 -19.04 -7.31 -7.16
CA LEU A 367 -17.78 -7.71 -7.76
C LEU A 367 -18.07 -8.39 -9.11
N ASN A 368 -17.58 -7.78 -10.20
CA ASN A 368 -17.71 -8.34 -11.53
C ASN A 368 -16.35 -8.85 -12.03
N VAL A 369 -16.23 -10.17 -12.16
CA VAL A 369 -15.02 -10.87 -12.65
C VAL A 369 -15.26 -11.59 -13.97
N GLN A 370 -16.36 -11.28 -14.66
CA GLN A 370 -16.74 -11.99 -15.87
C GLN A 370 -15.71 -11.76 -16.99
N GLY A 371 -15.35 -12.81 -17.72
CA GLY A 371 -14.36 -12.73 -18.79
C GLY A 371 -12.89 -12.68 -18.34
N CYS A 372 -12.59 -12.77 -17.05
CA CYS A 372 -11.24 -12.99 -16.52
C CYS A 372 -10.78 -14.44 -16.74
N THR A 373 -10.64 -14.85 -18.00
CA THR A 373 -10.47 -16.26 -18.39
C THR A 373 -9.19 -16.92 -17.89
N SER A 374 -8.17 -16.12 -17.54
CA SER A 374 -6.90 -16.59 -17.00
C SER A 374 -6.86 -16.61 -15.46
N LEU A 375 -7.93 -16.20 -14.77
CA LEU A 375 -7.94 -16.04 -13.32
C LEU A 375 -7.76 -17.39 -12.62
N GLN A 376 -6.68 -17.51 -11.84
CA GLN A 376 -6.34 -18.73 -11.09
C GLN A 376 -6.63 -18.58 -9.60
N GLN A 377 -6.54 -17.37 -9.06
CA GLN A 377 -6.79 -17.10 -7.65
C GLN A 377 -7.70 -15.88 -7.49
N LEU A 378 -8.79 -16.06 -6.73
CA LEU A 378 -9.72 -15.02 -6.36
C LEU A 378 -9.86 -14.96 -4.84
N ILE A 379 -9.46 -13.83 -4.24
CA ILE A 379 -9.59 -13.55 -2.82
C ILE A 379 -10.49 -12.31 -2.67
N CYS A 380 -11.69 -12.51 -2.14
CA CYS A 380 -12.71 -11.48 -1.98
C CYS A 380 -13.43 -11.56 -0.62
N ARG A 381 -12.78 -12.19 0.36
CA ARG A 381 -13.30 -12.31 1.73
C ARG A 381 -13.52 -10.96 2.41
N ASP A 382 -14.27 -10.96 3.50
CA ASP A 382 -14.46 -9.77 4.35
C ASP A 382 -14.99 -8.58 3.54
N ASN A 383 -16.13 -8.80 2.88
CA ASN A 383 -16.83 -7.82 2.06
C ASN A 383 -18.35 -7.87 2.34
N ARG A 384 -19.15 -7.16 1.55
CA ARG A 384 -20.62 -7.09 1.70
C ARG A 384 -21.35 -7.73 0.50
N LEU A 385 -20.74 -8.70 -0.17
CA LEU A 385 -21.30 -9.35 -1.35
C LEU A 385 -22.52 -10.20 -0.98
N THR A 386 -23.66 -9.92 -1.61
CA THR A 386 -24.88 -10.75 -1.48
C THR A 386 -25.00 -11.79 -2.59
N SER A 387 -24.29 -11.58 -3.70
CA SER A 387 -24.21 -12.49 -4.84
C SER A 387 -22.82 -12.42 -5.47
N LEU A 388 -22.33 -13.53 -6.02
CA LEU A 388 -21.07 -13.58 -6.73
C LEU A 388 -21.18 -14.55 -7.91
N ASN A 389 -20.96 -14.04 -9.12
CA ASN A 389 -20.95 -14.86 -10.34
C ASN A 389 -19.52 -15.17 -10.76
N VAL A 390 -19.13 -16.44 -10.63
CA VAL A 390 -17.82 -16.99 -11.04
C VAL A 390 -17.91 -17.97 -12.21
N GLN A 391 -19.08 -18.05 -12.86
CA GLN A 391 -19.26 -18.95 -13.98
C GLN A 391 -18.35 -18.55 -15.14
N GLY A 392 -17.76 -19.55 -15.80
CA GLY A 392 -16.81 -19.35 -16.90
C GLY A 392 -15.36 -19.12 -16.49
N LEU A 393 -15.04 -19.00 -15.20
CA LEU A 393 -13.66 -18.88 -14.69
C LEU A 393 -12.93 -20.24 -14.68
N ARG A 394 -12.82 -20.88 -15.85
CA ARG A 394 -12.35 -22.27 -16.01
C ARG A 394 -10.88 -22.52 -15.60
N ALA A 395 -10.11 -21.46 -15.35
CA ALA A 395 -8.73 -21.55 -14.86
C ALA A 395 -8.62 -21.42 -13.32
N LEU A 396 -9.73 -21.17 -12.61
CA LEU A 396 -9.75 -20.86 -11.19
C LEU A 396 -9.38 -22.09 -10.36
N LYS A 397 -8.30 -21.97 -9.57
CA LYS A 397 -7.74 -23.04 -8.72
C LYS A 397 -7.98 -22.78 -7.24
N TYR A 398 -8.00 -21.51 -6.83
CA TYR A 398 -8.19 -21.10 -5.44
C TYR A 398 -9.24 -19.99 -5.38
N MET A 399 -10.23 -20.17 -4.52
CA MET A 399 -11.26 -19.17 -4.28
C MET A 399 -11.51 -19.02 -2.78
N ASP A 400 -11.30 -17.81 -2.25
CA ASP A 400 -11.67 -17.41 -0.90
C ASP A 400 -12.69 -16.27 -0.99
N CYS A 401 -13.94 -16.58 -0.63
CA CYS A 401 -15.06 -15.65 -0.59
C CYS A 401 -15.74 -15.60 0.78
N LYS A 402 -15.06 -16.07 1.83
CA LYS A 402 -15.62 -16.16 3.18
C LYS A 402 -16.04 -14.81 3.73
N ARG A 403 -16.85 -14.82 4.80
CA ARG A 403 -17.28 -13.59 5.49
C ARG A 403 -17.93 -12.58 4.53
N ASN A 404 -18.80 -13.10 3.67
CA ASN A 404 -19.69 -12.32 2.82
C ASN A 404 -21.15 -12.77 3.03
N PRO A 405 -22.14 -11.88 3.01
CA PRO A 405 -23.56 -12.25 3.19
C PRO A 405 -24.18 -12.95 1.96
N LEU A 406 -23.43 -13.81 1.25
CA LEU A 406 -23.88 -14.60 0.11
C LEU A 406 -25.00 -15.57 0.55
N THR A 407 -26.11 -15.58 -0.19
CA THR A 407 -27.24 -16.51 0.08
C THR A 407 -27.18 -17.79 -0.74
N SER A 408 -26.50 -17.74 -1.89
CA SER A 408 -26.29 -18.88 -2.78
C SER A 408 -24.97 -18.73 -3.51
N LEU A 409 -24.28 -19.83 -3.76
CA LEU A 409 -23.05 -19.87 -4.54
C LEU A 409 -23.09 -21.03 -5.54
N ASN A 410 -22.74 -20.72 -6.79
CA ASN A 410 -22.65 -21.70 -7.86
C ASN A 410 -21.24 -21.70 -8.46
N VAL A 411 -20.47 -22.75 -8.15
CA VAL A 411 -19.13 -23.00 -8.69
C VAL A 411 -19.11 -24.19 -9.65
N ARG A 412 -20.29 -24.61 -10.15
CA ARG A 412 -20.41 -25.72 -11.10
C ARG A 412 -19.46 -25.55 -12.29
N ASP A 413 -18.94 -26.67 -12.77
CA ASP A 413 -18.06 -26.78 -13.94
C ASP A 413 -16.71 -26.05 -13.81
N LEU A 414 -16.33 -25.61 -12.60
CA LEU A 414 -14.97 -25.16 -12.28
C LEU A 414 -14.06 -26.36 -12.01
N GLY A 415 -13.87 -27.20 -13.01
CA GLY A 415 -13.25 -28.53 -12.88
C GLY A 415 -11.77 -28.56 -12.45
N VAL A 416 -11.09 -27.41 -12.40
CA VAL A 416 -9.70 -27.27 -11.91
C VAL A 416 -9.61 -26.59 -10.53
N LEU A 417 -10.75 -26.23 -9.93
CA LEU A 417 -10.81 -25.63 -8.60
C LEU A 417 -10.32 -26.65 -7.57
N LYS A 418 -9.33 -26.27 -6.78
CA LYS A 418 -8.70 -27.12 -5.76
C LYS A 418 -9.14 -26.76 -4.35
N THR A 419 -9.27 -25.47 -4.07
CA THR A 419 -9.67 -24.98 -2.75
C THR A 419 -10.79 -23.98 -2.92
N LEU A 420 -11.88 -24.21 -2.19
CA LEU A 420 -12.99 -23.29 -2.04
C LEU A 420 -13.21 -23.00 -0.57
N ASP A 421 -13.00 -21.74 -0.18
CA ASP A 421 -13.46 -21.21 1.10
C ASP A 421 -14.65 -20.27 0.88
N CYS A 422 -15.80 -20.72 1.36
CA CYS A 422 -17.07 -19.98 1.37
C CYS A 422 -17.69 -19.98 2.78
N SER A 423 -16.85 -20.16 3.80
CA SER A 423 -17.23 -20.17 5.21
C SER A 423 -17.80 -18.82 5.69
N GLU A 424 -18.43 -18.84 6.87
CA GLU A 424 -18.93 -17.64 7.55
C GLU A 424 -19.80 -16.74 6.65
N SER A 425 -20.66 -17.38 5.85
CA SER A 425 -21.54 -16.72 4.89
C SER A 425 -23.01 -16.93 5.28
N ARG A 426 -23.95 -16.77 4.35
CA ARG A 426 -25.39 -17.02 4.59
C ARG A 426 -25.95 -18.04 3.60
N LEU A 427 -25.10 -18.94 3.10
CA LEU A 427 -25.43 -19.84 2.01
C LEU A 427 -26.52 -20.82 2.44
N ALA A 428 -27.68 -20.72 1.80
CA ALA A 428 -28.71 -21.75 1.85
C ALA A 428 -28.53 -22.79 0.74
N PHE A 429 -27.78 -22.43 -0.31
CA PHE A 429 -27.51 -23.28 -1.47
C PHE A 429 -26.07 -23.13 -1.93
N LEU A 430 -25.40 -24.27 -2.13
CA LEU A 430 -24.06 -24.37 -2.67
C LEU A 430 -24.04 -25.45 -3.76
N ASN A 431 -23.69 -25.06 -4.99
CA ASN A 431 -23.53 -25.99 -6.11
C ASN A 431 -22.05 -26.19 -6.45
N VAL A 432 -21.57 -27.41 -6.22
CA VAL A 432 -20.19 -27.88 -6.46
C VAL A 432 -20.12 -28.99 -7.51
N GLU A 433 -21.17 -29.14 -8.33
CA GLU A 433 -21.21 -30.17 -9.37
C GLU A 433 -20.09 -30.00 -10.39
N ASN A 434 -19.49 -31.12 -10.83
CA ASN A 434 -18.37 -31.17 -11.76
C ASN A 434 -17.07 -30.47 -11.30
N CYS A 435 -16.90 -30.26 -9.98
CA CYS A 435 -15.65 -29.80 -9.37
C CYS A 435 -14.73 -30.97 -8.99
N ALA A 436 -14.41 -31.86 -9.93
CA ALA A 436 -13.73 -33.13 -9.65
C ALA A 436 -12.32 -32.99 -9.02
N ALA A 437 -11.64 -31.86 -9.27
CA ALA A 437 -10.32 -31.53 -8.73
C ALA A 437 -10.36 -30.87 -7.34
N LEU A 438 -11.53 -30.62 -6.75
CA LEU A 438 -11.65 -29.95 -5.46
C LEU A 438 -11.03 -30.83 -4.38
N GLU A 439 -10.00 -30.33 -3.72
CA GLU A 439 -9.24 -30.99 -2.65
C GLU A 439 -9.70 -30.50 -1.27
N GLU A 440 -10.09 -29.23 -1.14
CA GLU A 440 -10.49 -28.61 0.12
C GLU A 440 -11.78 -27.80 -0.05
N LEU A 441 -12.80 -28.12 0.75
CA LEU A 441 -14.07 -27.40 0.80
C LEU A 441 -14.36 -26.93 2.22
N HIS A 442 -14.29 -25.61 2.41
CA HIS A 442 -14.68 -24.92 3.63
C HIS A 442 -16.04 -24.24 3.41
N CYS A 443 -17.07 -24.76 4.06
CA CYS A 443 -18.45 -24.31 3.97
C CYS A 443 -19.14 -24.27 5.34
N GLU A 444 -18.34 -24.25 6.41
CA GLU A 444 -18.79 -24.05 7.79
C GLU A 444 -19.45 -22.67 7.99
N ASP A 445 -20.19 -22.53 9.08
CA ASP A 445 -20.84 -21.27 9.50
C ASP A 445 -21.71 -20.68 8.37
N ASN A 446 -22.66 -21.50 7.89
CA ASN A 446 -23.57 -21.17 6.81
C ASN A 446 -25.02 -21.59 7.14
N ARG A 447 -25.90 -21.68 6.14
CA ARG A 447 -27.31 -22.07 6.29
C ARG A 447 -27.67 -23.30 5.45
N LEU A 448 -26.70 -24.16 5.14
CA LEU A 448 -26.89 -25.30 4.25
C LEU A 448 -27.78 -26.36 4.92
N ALA A 449 -28.88 -26.71 4.25
CA ALA A 449 -29.74 -27.84 4.64
C ALA A 449 -29.38 -29.14 3.89
N SER A 450 -28.61 -29.02 2.81
CA SER A 450 -28.11 -30.13 2.01
C SER A 450 -26.79 -29.75 1.35
N LEU A 451 -25.93 -30.74 1.12
CA LEU A 451 -24.73 -30.61 0.32
C LEU A 451 -24.59 -31.86 -0.55
N ASP A 452 -24.47 -31.68 -1.86
CA ASP A 452 -24.17 -32.77 -2.77
C ASP A 452 -22.66 -32.79 -3.03
N ALA A 453 -21.97 -33.74 -2.43
CA ALA A 453 -20.53 -33.95 -2.59
C ALA A 453 -20.21 -34.98 -3.70
N SER A 454 -21.21 -35.39 -4.50
CA SER A 454 -21.00 -36.38 -5.55
C SER A 454 -20.07 -35.84 -6.65
N GLY A 455 -19.20 -36.72 -7.15
CA GLY A 455 -18.23 -36.34 -8.18
C GLY A 455 -17.01 -35.55 -7.68
N LEU A 456 -16.92 -35.19 -6.39
CA LEU A 456 -15.74 -34.54 -5.79
C LEU A 456 -14.61 -35.56 -5.53
N SER A 457 -14.12 -36.20 -6.60
CA SER A 457 -13.20 -37.34 -6.53
C SER A 457 -11.87 -37.05 -5.84
N SER A 458 -11.42 -35.79 -5.81
CA SER A 458 -10.16 -35.35 -5.19
C SER A 458 -10.30 -34.78 -3.77
N LEU A 459 -11.52 -34.72 -3.21
CA LEU A 459 -11.78 -34.08 -1.91
C LEU A 459 -11.03 -34.73 -0.75
N LYS A 460 -10.21 -33.98 -0.03
CA LYS A 460 -9.45 -34.41 1.15
C LYS A 460 -9.97 -33.76 2.43
N LYS A 461 -10.47 -32.53 2.35
CA LYS A 461 -11.00 -31.80 3.51
C LYS A 461 -12.40 -31.30 3.25
N LEU A 462 -13.30 -31.58 4.18
CA LEU A 462 -14.67 -31.06 4.18
C LEU A 462 -15.00 -30.46 5.55
N HIS A 463 -15.07 -29.13 5.62
CA HIS A 463 -15.45 -28.42 6.82
C HIS A 463 -16.88 -27.91 6.61
N CYS A 464 -17.82 -28.42 7.42
CA CYS A 464 -19.25 -28.16 7.22
C CYS A 464 -20.03 -27.96 8.54
N TYR A 465 -19.34 -27.83 9.67
CA TYR A 465 -19.94 -27.52 10.97
C TYR A 465 -20.69 -26.17 10.93
N SER A 466 -21.56 -25.93 11.91
CA SER A 466 -22.42 -24.74 11.99
C SER A 466 -23.28 -24.52 10.74
N ASN A 467 -24.05 -25.54 10.37
CA ASN A 467 -25.03 -25.48 9.28
C ASN A 467 -26.39 -26.02 9.77
N PHE A 468 -27.26 -26.48 8.85
CA PHE A 468 -28.54 -27.13 9.16
C PHE A 468 -28.65 -28.50 8.47
N LEU A 469 -27.52 -29.21 8.33
CA LEU A 469 -27.43 -30.52 7.68
C LEU A 469 -28.09 -31.59 8.57
N ASN A 470 -29.25 -32.09 8.14
CA ASN A 470 -29.96 -33.15 8.85
C ASN A 470 -29.38 -34.55 8.58
N ALA A 471 -29.98 -35.58 9.16
CA ALA A 471 -29.54 -36.97 8.99
C ALA A 471 -29.49 -37.42 7.51
N ASP A 472 -30.49 -37.07 6.70
CA ASP A 472 -30.54 -37.43 5.28
C ASP A 472 -29.44 -36.72 4.47
N ALA A 473 -29.17 -35.45 4.80
CA ALA A 473 -28.08 -34.70 4.19
C ALA A 473 -26.72 -35.36 4.46
N PHE A 474 -26.45 -35.76 5.71
CA PHE A 474 -25.23 -36.47 6.05
C PHE A 474 -25.12 -37.86 5.40
N ILE A 475 -26.23 -38.62 5.30
CA ILE A 475 -26.23 -39.90 4.58
C ILE A 475 -25.77 -39.69 3.13
N LYS A 476 -26.27 -38.65 2.45
CA LYS A 476 -25.86 -38.31 1.09
C LYS A 476 -24.38 -37.92 1.03
N ILE A 477 -23.93 -37.05 1.93
CA ILE A 477 -22.52 -36.63 2.01
C ILE A 477 -21.61 -37.85 2.19
N PHE A 478 -21.83 -38.67 3.22
CA PHE A 478 -20.98 -39.82 3.53
C PHE A 478 -20.97 -40.88 2.41
N THR A 479 -22.11 -41.05 1.74
CA THR A 479 -22.22 -41.95 0.59
C THR A 479 -21.46 -41.40 -0.63
N ALA A 480 -21.47 -40.08 -0.83
CA ALA A 480 -20.78 -39.39 -1.92
C ALA A 480 -19.27 -39.22 -1.70
N LEU A 481 -18.80 -39.19 -0.44
CA LEU A 481 -17.38 -39.04 -0.14
C LEU A 481 -16.56 -40.12 -0.88
N PRO A 482 -15.42 -39.76 -1.51
CA PRO A 482 -14.57 -40.72 -2.21
C PRO A 482 -13.76 -41.60 -1.25
N GLU A 483 -13.31 -42.76 -1.72
CA GLU A 483 -12.36 -43.60 -0.97
C GLU A 483 -10.98 -42.94 -0.92
N ARG A 484 -10.29 -43.10 0.22
CA ARG A 484 -8.98 -42.52 0.49
C ARG A 484 -7.99 -43.58 0.94
N THR A 485 -6.70 -43.38 0.65
CA THR A 485 -5.66 -44.15 1.30
C THR A 485 -5.42 -43.62 2.72
N ALA A 486 -4.90 -44.45 3.62
CA ALA A 486 -4.56 -44.00 4.98
C ALA A 486 -3.54 -42.85 5.01
N ALA A 487 -2.76 -42.66 3.93
CA ALA A 487 -1.80 -41.58 3.79
C ALA A 487 -2.42 -40.24 3.32
N ASP A 488 -3.61 -40.27 2.71
CA ASP A 488 -4.25 -39.07 2.13
C ASP A 488 -4.80 -38.10 3.19
N ASN A 489 -4.85 -38.53 4.47
CA ASN A 489 -5.35 -37.75 5.60
C ASN A 489 -6.72 -37.10 5.33
N GLY A 490 -7.64 -37.84 4.71
CA GLY A 490 -9.00 -37.37 4.47
C GLY A 490 -9.70 -37.02 5.80
N GLU A 491 -10.24 -35.81 5.93
CA GLU A 491 -10.87 -35.33 7.16
C GLU A 491 -12.16 -34.55 6.92
N CYS A 492 -13.12 -34.75 7.82
CA CYS A 492 -14.38 -34.02 7.86
C CYS A 492 -14.57 -33.37 9.22
N GLU A 493 -14.89 -32.08 9.25
CA GLU A 493 -15.33 -31.37 10.45
C GLU A 493 -16.85 -31.17 10.37
N LEU A 494 -17.57 -31.96 11.16
CA LEU A 494 -19.00 -32.21 10.95
C LEU A 494 -19.90 -31.28 11.75
N PHE A 495 -19.54 -31.03 13.01
CA PHE A 495 -20.32 -30.16 13.90
C PHE A 495 -19.47 -29.56 15.03
N THR A 496 -20.01 -28.54 15.70
CA THR A 496 -19.38 -27.88 16.84
C THR A 496 -20.30 -27.85 18.08
N GLU A 497 -19.70 -28.01 19.25
CA GLU A 497 -20.31 -27.83 20.57
C GLU A 497 -19.86 -26.52 21.23
N ARG A 498 -19.12 -25.68 20.50
CA ARG A 498 -18.65 -24.38 20.99
C ARG A 498 -19.84 -23.52 21.41
N PRO A 499 -19.80 -22.89 22.61
CA PRO A 499 -20.86 -21.98 23.03
C PRO A 499 -20.90 -20.74 22.13
N GLY A 500 -22.10 -20.19 21.91
CA GLY A 500 -22.29 -18.96 21.13
C GLY A 500 -22.36 -19.14 19.60
N VAL A 501 -22.20 -20.37 19.09
CA VAL A 501 -22.31 -20.68 17.67
C VAL A 501 -23.66 -21.35 17.39
N THR A 502 -24.31 -21.00 16.27
CA THR A 502 -25.55 -21.66 15.83
C THR A 502 -25.19 -22.94 15.08
N GLU A 503 -25.32 -24.09 15.77
CA GLU A 503 -25.10 -25.41 15.18
C GLU A 503 -26.42 -26.16 15.01
N GLY A 504 -26.93 -26.22 13.78
CA GLY A 504 -28.14 -26.93 13.39
C GLY A 504 -27.89 -28.29 12.73
N ASN A 505 -26.64 -28.70 12.55
CA ASN A 505 -26.31 -30.02 12.01
C ASN A 505 -26.76 -31.14 12.95
N CYS A 506 -27.07 -32.32 12.37
CA CYS A 506 -27.23 -33.55 13.13
C CYS A 506 -25.94 -33.87 13.90
N ARG A 507 -26.07 -34.17 15.19
CA ARG A 507 -24.93 -34.48 16.08
C ARG A 507 -24.87 -35.93 16.53
N ASN A 508 -25.95 -36.69 16.33
CA ASN A 508 -26.03 -38.09 16.71
C ASN A 508 -25.87 -38.98 15.47
N PHE A 509 -24.65 -39.45 15.22
CA PHE A 509 -24.37 -40.36 14.11
C PHE A 509 -24.61 -41.84 14.45
N THR A 510 -25.27 -42.15 15.57
CA THR A 510 -25.62 -43.53 15.95
C THR A 510 -27.06 -43.92 15.61
N SER A 511 -27.89 -42.95 15.21
CA SER A 511 -29.30 -43.15 14.84
C SER A 511 -29.75 -42.02 13.89
N PRO A 512 -30.59 -42.28 12.87
CA PRO A 512 -31.16 -43.58 12.48
C PRO A 512 -30.11 -44.56 11.94
N GLN A 513 -30.46 -45.85 11.84
CA GLN A 513 -29.52 -46.92 11.43
C GLN A 513 -28.83 -46.62 10.09
N ALA A 514 -29.56 -46.06 9.12
CA ALA A 514 -29.00 -45.67 7.82
C ALA A 514 -27.89 -44.61 7.94
N LEU A 515 -28.04 -43.64 8.85
CA LEU A 515 -27.00 -42.63 9.12
C LEU A 515 -25.77 -43.25 9.76
N LYS A 516 -25.97 -44.15 10.74
CA LYS A 516 -24.90 -44.90 11.38
C LYS A 516 -24.11 -45.72 10.37
N ASP A 517 -24.80 -46.46 9.51
CA ASP A 517 -24.15 -47.30 8.49
C ASP A 517 -23.35 -46.46 7.48
N ALA A 518 -23.90 -45.32 7.05
CA ALA A 518 -23.21 -44.39 6.16
C ALA A 518 -21.97 -43.77 6.81
N PHE A 519 -22.09 -43.31 8.07
CA PHE A 519 -20.98 -42.75 8.84
C PHE A 519 -19.84 -43.77 9.04
N VAL A 520 -20.18 -44.99 9.46
CA VAL A 520 -19.21 -46.08 9.65
C VAL A 520 -18.56 -46.46 8.32
N ALA A 521 -19.32 -46.53 7.22
CA ALA A 521 -18.75 -46.80 5.90
C ALA A 521 -17.76 -45.71 5.48
N ALA A 522 -18.09 -44.43 5.66
CA ALA A 522 -17.17 -43.33 5.33
C ALA A 522 -15.91 -43.34 6.22
N LYS A 523 -16.04 -43.63 7.51
CA LYS A 523 -14.91 -43.72 8.44
C LYS A 523 -14.01 -44.92 8.17
N ASP A 524 -14.58 -46.12 8.14
CA ASP A 524 -13.81 -47.37 8.21
C ASP A 524 -13.48 -47.95 6.83
N LYS A 525 -14.36 -47.79 5.84
CA LYS A 525 -14.14 -48.31 4.48
C LYS A 525 -13.51 -47.27 3.56
N LYS A 526 -13.89 -46.00 3.72
CA LYS A 526 -13.37 -44.89 2.91
C LYS A 526 -12.24 -44.12 3.59
N HIS A 527 -11.86 -44.50 4.82
CA HIS A 527 -10.71 -43.97 5.56
C HIS A 527 -10.77 -42.47 5.89
N TRP A 528 -11.98 -41.91 6.05
CA TRP A 528 -12.15 -40.52 6.49
C TRP A 528 -12.08 -40.38 8.01
N LYS A 529 -11.31 -39.40 8.48
CA LYS A 529 -11.30 -38.98 9.87
C LYS A 529 -12.47 -38.04 10.12
N MET A 530 -13.29 -38.37 11.11
CA MET A 530 -14.52 -37.64 11.40
C MET A 530 -14.35 -36.86 12.70
N TYR A 531 -14.39 -35.53 12.61
CA TYR A 531 -14.11 -34.62 13.70
C TYR A 531 -15.30 -33.74 14.07
N LYS A 532 -15.32 -33.34 15.34
CA LYS A 532 -16.17 -32.29 15.91
C LYS A 532 -15.32 -31.32 16.69
N TYR A 533 -15.82 -30.11 16.93
CA TYR A 533 -15.23 -29.21 17.92
C TYR A 533 -15.98 -29.35 19.24
N ASN A 534 -15.27 -29.64 20.34
CA ASN A 534 -15.88 -29.70 21.66
C ASN A 534 -16.16 -28.30 22.23
N LYS A 535 -16.78 -28.24 23.42
CA LYS A 535 -17.14 -26.97 24.10
C LYS A 535 -15.96 -26.01 24.34
N ASN A 536 -14.75 -26.54 24.45
CA ASN A 536 -13.53 -25.75 24.66
C ASN A 536 -12.90 -25.27 23.34
N GLY A 537 -13.50 -25.64 22.20
CA GLY A 537 -12.97 -25.33 20.87
C GLY A 537 -11.83 -26.24 20.42
N ASN A 538 -11.56 -27.35 21.12
CA ASN A 538 -10.60 -28.34 20.67
C ASN A 538 -11.26 -29.31 19.69
N GLN A 539 -10.53 -29.69 18.65
CA GLN A 539 -10.93 -30.75 17.72
C GLN A 539 -10.93 -32.10 18.46
N ASP A 540 -11.98 -32.90 18.25
CA ASP A 540 -12.25 -34.17 18.92
C ASP A 540 -12.91 -35.16 17.95
N SER A 541 -12.87 -36.47 18.21
CA SER A 541 -13.56 -37.46 17.38
C SER A 541 -15.07 -37.23 17.41
N ALA A 542 -15.73 -37.29 16.24
CA ALA A 542 -17.18 -37.15 16.11
C ALA A 542 -17.97 -38.45 16.40
N GLY A 543 -17.29 -39.55 16.70
CA GLY A 543 -17.90 -40.86 16.94
C GLY A 543 -17.02 -41.80 17.72
#